data_AF-A0A0V0ZHX2-F1
#
_entry.id   AF-A0A0V0ZHX2-F1
#
_cell.length_a   1.000
_cell.length_b   1.000
_cell.length_c   1.000
_cell.angle_alpha   90.00
_cell.angle_beta   90.00
_cell.angle_gamma   90.00
#
_symmetry.space_group_name_H-M   'P 1'
#
loop_
_entity.id
_entity.type
_entity.pdbx_description
1 polymer ?
#
loop_
_entity_poly.entity_id
_entity_poly.type
_entity_poly.pdbx_seq_one_letter_code
_entity_poly.pdbx_strand_id
1 'polypeptide(L)'
;MGKVLSSAYRSALNVGVDRRAELLINKMKNGDCPPVAAPRYPSEEKRIQQLNENYPEMESMIHSKNAELHENLKKLSVTRSVSFVESSQSNSSRMLPRKAISADKQLKFGIVEPPREKVPPGKIQLSKFLELMNEVQNSGVDVQLLAEQYGLREFDLKQTMKYFGAFHEGTQEIYLPPLKLDELDSFGEKVETVDEFEVKLFDIRNQIEKNRAIVDQYPDENSKKQRLDRKVY
;
A
#
# COMPACT_ATOMS: atom_id res chain seq x y z
N MET A 1 -21.79 -5.48 8.44
CA MET A 1 -21.44 -6.82 9.00
C MET A 1 -20.22 -7.51 8.36
N GLY A 2 -19.89 -7.31 7.08
CA GLY A 2 -18.75 -8.03 6.44
C GLY A 2 -17.35 -7.76 7.01
N LYS A 3 -17.12 -6.61 7.67
CA LYS A 3 -15.81 -6.27 8.24
C LYS A 3 -15.44 -7.09 9.48
N VAL A 4 -16.42 -7.40 10.33
CA VAL A 4 -16.22 -8.16 11.58
C VAL A 4 -16.02 -9.65 11.28
N LEU A 5 -16.81 -10.20 10.35
CA LEU A 5 -16.59 -11.55 9.84
C LEU A 5 -15.22 -11.68 9.16
N SER A 6 -14.79 -10.66 8.40
CA SER A 6 -13.46 -10.64 7.79
C SER A 6 -12.33 -10.54 8.81
N SER A 7 -12.50 -9.86 9.95
CA SER A 7 -11.44 -9.77 10.95
C SER A 7 -11.30 -11.08 11.72
N ALA A 8 -12.42 -11.68 12.15
CA ALA A 8 -12.44 -12.97 12.83
C ALA A 8 -11.86 -14.08 11.93
N TYR A 9 -12.23 -14.09 10.65
CA TYR A 9 -11.67 -15.02 9.66
C TYR A 9 -10.14 -14.86 9.50
N ARG A 10 -9.64 -13.62 9.45
CA ARG A 10 -8.19 -13.35 9.39
C ARG A 10 -7.47 -13.79 10.66
N SER A 11 -8.05 -13.58 11.82
CA SER A 11 -7.47 -14.03 13.10
C SER A 11 -7.39 -15.55 13.19
N ALA A 12 -8.42 -16.27 12.73
CA ALA A 12 -8.40 -17.73 12.65
C ALA A 12 -7.32 -18.25 11.68
N LEU A 13 -7.10 -17.57 10.55
CA LEU A 13 -6.03 -17.90 9.61
C LEU A 13 -4.62 -17.66 10.17
N ASN A 14 -4.49 -16.77 11.16
CA ASN A 14 -3.21 -16.42 11.77
C ASN A 14 -2.79 -17.36 12.92
N VAL A 15 -3.62 -18.33 13.29
CA VAL A 15 -3.25 -19.33 14.31
C VAL A 15 -2.12 -20.21 13.77
N GLY A 16 -0.99 -20.25 14.49
CA GLY A 16 0.16 -21.10 14.15
C GLY A 16 0.92 -20.68 12.88
N VAL A 17 0.93 -19.38 12.54
CA VAL A 17 1.75 -18.84 11.44
C VAL A 17 3.24 -19.12 11.67
N ASP A 18 3.74 -18.92 12.89
CA ASP A 18 5.16 -19.10 13.20
C ASP A 18 5.62 -20.54 12.99
N ARG A 19 4.85 -21.52 13.48
CA ARG A 19 5.12 -22.95 13.27
C ARG A 19 5.10 -23.33 11.79
N ARG A 20 4.18 -22.75 11.00
CA ARG A 20 4.12 -22.99 9.54
C ARG A 20 5.31 -22.36 8.82
N ALA A 21 5.72 -21.17 9.22
CA ALA A 21 6.89 -20.48 8.69
C ALA A 21 8.17 -21.28 8.99
N GLU A 22 8.34 -21.75 10.23
CA GLU A 22 9.48 -22.59 10.63
C GLU A 22 9.55 -23.89 9.83
N LEU A 23 8.42 -24.58 9.63
CA LEU A 23 8.39 -25.80 8.81
C LEU A 23 8.76 -25.52 7.36
N LEU A 24 8.32 -24.39 6.79
CA LEU A 24 8.71 -23.99 5.43
C LEU A 24 10.19 -23.65 5.32
N ILE A 25 10.72 -22.88 6.28
CA ILE A 25 12.14 -22.52 6.34
C ILE A 25 13.01 -23.79 6.48
N ASN A 26 12.60 -24.73 7.34
CA ASN A 26 13.33 -25.98 7.53
C ASN A 26 13.29 -26.86 6.28
N LYS A 27 12.15 -26.94 5.57
CA LYS A 27 12.07 -27.64 4.28
C LYS A 27 12.92 -26.97 3.19
N MET A 28 13.03 -25.64 3.19
CA MET A 28 13.91 -24.91 2.26
C MET A 28 15.39 -25.19 2.56
N LYS A 29 15.77 -25.24 3.84
CA LYS A 29 17.15 -25.55 4.27
C LYS A 29 17.55 -26.98 3.96
N ASN A 30 16.62 -27.93 4.10
CA ASN A 30 16.85 -29.35 3.85
C ASN A 30 16.80 -29.72 2.36
N GLY A 31 16.43 -28.79 1.48
CA GLY A 31 16.31 -29.01 0.02
C GLY A 31 15.03 -29.72 -0.42
N ASP A 32 14.14 -30.07 0.52
CA ASP A 32 12.87 -30.78 0.25
C ASP A 32 11.84 -29.92 -0.49
N CYS A 33 11.95 -28.59 -0.38
CA CYS A 33 11.19 -27.66 -1.22
C CYS A 33 12.12 -26.63 -1.85
N PRO A 34 12.47 -26.78 -3.15
CA PRO A 34 13.21 -25.74 -3.85
C PRO A 34 12.39 -24.45 -3.89
N PRO A 35 13.05 -23.28 -3.92
CA PRO A 35 12.37 -22.01 -4.03
C PRO A 35 11.45 -22.03 -5.27
N VAL A 36 10.15 -21.86 -5.04
CA VAL A 36 9.16 -21.84 -6.11
C VAL A 36 9.40 -20.56 -6.91
N ALA A 37 9.87 -20.72 -8.14
CA ALA A 37 10.00 -19.60 -9.07
C ALA A 37 8.63 -18.93 -9.26
N ALA A 38 8.63 -17.61 -9.39
CA ALA A 38 7.40 -16.87 -9.65
C ALA A 38 6.68 -17.45 -10.87
N PRO A 39 5.34 -17.60 -10.83
CA PRO A 39 4.59 -18.12 -11.96
C PRO A 39 4.81 -17.24 -13.18
N ARG A 40 5.18 -17.86 -14.30
CA ARG A 40 5.45 -17.18 -15.58
C ARG A 40 4.25 -17.36 -16.52
N TYR A 41 4.17 -16.49 -17.52
CA TYR A 41 3.14 -16.63 -18.55
C TYR A 41 3.53 -17.76 -19.52
N PRO A 42 2.59 -18.58 -20.02
CA PRO A 42 2.91 -19.77 -20.82
C PRO A 42 3.67 -19.49 -22.13
N SER A 43 3.53 -18.29 -22.71
CA SER A 43 4.35 -17.91 -23.88
C SER A 43 5.82 -17.65 -23.52
N GLU A 44 6.07 -17.16 -22.31
CA GLU A 44 7.41 -16.91 -21.79
C GLU A 44 8.11 -18.22 -21.43
N GLU A 45 7.39 -19.16 -20.81
CA GLU A 45 7.89 -20.50 -20.51
C GLU A 45 8.35 -21.24 -21.77
N LYS A 46 7.56 -21.20 -22.84
CA LYS A 46 7.94 -21.78 -24.15
C LYS A 46 9.21 -21.15 -24.72
N ARG A 47 9.34 -19.83 -24.59
CA ARG A 47 10.52 -19.11 -25.10
C ARG A 47 11.77 -19.47 -24.30
N ILE A 48 11.66 -19.63 -22.99
CA ILE A 48 12.77 -20.06 -22.13
C ILE A 48 13.17 -21.50 -22.45
N GLN A 49 12.20 -22.40 -22.63
CA GLN A 49 12.47 -23.78 -23.03
C GLN A 49 13.25 -23.84 -24.36
N GLN A 50 12.80 -23.09 -25.38
CA GLN A 50 13.50 -23.00 -26.66
C GLN A 50 14.92 -22.42 -26.51
N LEU A 51 15.13 -21.43 -25.64
CA LEU A 51 16.45 -20.88 -25.39
C LEU A 51 17.37 -21.89 -24.70
N ASN A 52 16.85 -22.63 -23.74
CA ASN A 52 17.61 -23.66 -23.02
C ASN A 52 17.98 -24.85 -23.94
N GLU A 53 17.09 -25.23 -24.86
CA GLU A 53 17.35 -26.26 -25.88
C GLU A 53 18.44 -25.82 -26.87
N ASN A 54 18.40 -24.56 -27.31
CA ASN A 54 19.35 -24.04 -28.28
C ASN A 54 20.73 -23.73 -27.66
N TYR A 55 20.77 -23.36 -26.37
CA TYR A 55 21.98 -22.94 -25.68
C TYR A 55 22.04 -23.52 -24.25
N PRO A 56 22.35 -24.81 -24.11
CA PRO A 56 22.40 -25.47 -22.79
C PRO A 56 23.50 -24.88 -21.88
N GLU A 57 24.56 -24.32 -22.47
CA GLU A 57 25.66 -23.68 -21.73
C GLU A 57 25.20 -22.41 -20.99
N MET A 58 24.14 -21.73 -21.48
CA MET A 58 23.64 -20.50 -20.87
C MET A 58 23.12 -20.71 -19.44
N GLU A 59 22.54 -21.86 -19.14
CA GLU A 59 22.01 -22.13 -17.79
C GLU A 59 23.15 -22.08 -16.76
N SER A 60 24.28 -22.70 -17.08
CA SER A 60 25.49 -22.63 -16.24
C SER A 60 26.11 -21.23 -16.19
N MET A 61 26.05 -20.46 -17.29
CA MET A 61 26.54 -19.08 -17.33
C MET A 61 25.67 -18.11 -16.53
N ILE A 62 24.35 -18.33 -16.46
CA ILE A 62 23.42 -17.49 -15.68
C ILE A 62 23.69 -17.66 -14.18
N HIS A 63 24.02 -18.89 -13.75
CA HIS A 63 24.26 -19.22 -12.36
C HIS A 63 25.72 -19.02 -11.93
N SER A 64 26.63 -18.73 -12.85
CA SER A 64 28.04 -18.47 -12.57
C SER A 64 28.38 -16.99 -12.73
N LYS A 65 29.31 -16.51 -11.90
CA LYS A 65 29.80 -15.13 -11.97
C LYS A 65 30.82 -15.02 -13.10
N ASN A 66 30.52 -14.24 -14.13
CA ASN A 66 31.48 -13.96 -15.21
C ASN A 66 32.61 -13.04 -14.69
N ALA A 67 33.82 -13.59 -14.56
CA ALA A 67 34.98 -12.91 -14.00
C ALA A 67 35.45 -11.74 -14.88
N GLU A 68 35.44 -11.91 -16.21
CA GLU A 68 35.89 -10.88 -17.15
C GLU A 68 34.96 -9.67 -17.15
N LEU A 69 33.64 -9.92 -17.16
CA LEU A 69 32.64 -8.86 -17.08
C LEU A 69 32.75 -8.09 -15.76
N HIS A 70 32.99 -8.80 -14.66
CA HIS A 70 33.19 -8.18 -13.35
C HIS A 70 34.42 -7.26 -13.30
N GLU A 71 35.54 -7.68 -13.88
CA GLU A 71 36.74 -6.83 -14.00
C GLU A 71 36.52 -5.64 -14.93
N ASN A 72 35.74 -5.81 -16.00
CA ASN A 72 35.40 -4.71 -16.90
C ASN A 72 34.47 -3.68 -16.25
N LEU A 73 33.50 -4.12 -15.44
CA LEU A 73 32.61 -3.22 -14.68
C LEU A 73 33.39 -2.40 -13.63
N LYS A 74 34.43 -2.96 -13.02
CA LYS A 74 35.31 -2.19 -12.10
C LYS A 74 36.06 -1.06 -12.80
N LYS A 75 36.44 -1.24 -14.06
CA LYS A 75 37.17 -0.25 -14.86
C LYS A 75 36.25 0.90 -15.32
N LEU A 76 34.96 0.62 -15.51
CA LEU A 76 33.96 1.61 -15.87
C LEU A 76 33.51 2.39 -14.63
N SER A 77 34.32 3.35 -14.19
CA SER A 77 33.82 4.40 -13.29
C SER A 77 33.02 5.39 -14.11
N VAL A 78 31.68 5.30 -14.02
CA VAL A 78 30.80 6.31 -14.62
C VAL A 78 30.90 7.57 -13.78
N THR A 79 31.90 8.41 -14.04
CA THR A 79 31.78 9.83 -13.71
C THR A 79 30.71 10.38 -14.65
N ARG A 80 29.55 10.73 -14.08
CA ARG A 80 28.45 11.34 -14.83
C ARG A 80 28.87 12.76 -15.24
N SER A 81 29.73 12.88 -16.25
CA SER A 81 29.89 14.12 -16.99
C SER A 81 28.69 14.23 -17.92
N VAL A 82 27.74 15.08 -17.55
CA VAL A 82 26.58 15.38 -18.40
C VAL A 82 27.06 16.28 -19.53
N SER A 83 27.70 15.71 -20.56
CA SER A 83 27.81 16.38 -21.85
C SER A 83 26.66 15.89 -22.73
N PHE A 84 25.78 16.83 -23.08
CA PHE A 84 24.71 16.57 -24.03
C PHE A 84 25.36 16.30 -25.40
N VAL A 85 25.50 15.03 -25.76
CA VAL A 85 25.68 14.67 -27.16
C VAL A 85 24.30 14.80 -27.80
N GLU A 86 24.15 15.76 -28.71
CA GLU A 86 22.98 15.84 -29.59
C GLU A 86 22.87 14.50 -30.33
N SER A 87 21.95 13.64 -29.87
CA SER A 87 21.67 12.38 -30.54
C SER A 87 21.15 12.71 -31.93
N SER A 88 21.87 12.26 -32.95
CA SER A 88 21.41 12.32 -34.34
C SER A 88 19.98 11.81 -34.43
N GLN A 89 19.13 12.62 -35.07
CA GLN A 89 17.70 12.43 -35.17
C GLN A 89 17.37 11.03 -35.71
N SER A 90 16.88 10.14 -34.84
CA SER A 90 16.22 8.93 -35.30
C SER A 90 14.79 9.29 -35.71
N ASN A 91 14.43 8.97 -36.95
CA ASN A 91 13.11 9.21 -37.56
C ASN A 91 12.03 8.27 -36.97
N SER A 92 11.93 8.21 -35.64
CA SER A 92 10.83 7.53 -34.96
C SER A 92 9.69 8.52 -34.78
N SER A 93 8.54 8.26 -35.41
CA SER A 93 7.30 9.03 -35.27
C SER A 93 6.73 9.02 -33.84
N ARG A 94 7.29 8.18 -32.97
CA ARG A 94 6.94 8.11 -31.55
C ARG A 94 8.05 8.74 -30.72
N MET A 95 8.02 10.06 -30.59
CA MET A 95 8.90 10.75 -29.66
C MET A 95 8.59 10.30 -28.23
N LEU A 96 9.58 9.73 -27.54
CA LEU A 96 9.51 9.56 -26.10
C LEU A 96 9.31 10.94 -25.44
N PRO A 97 8.48 11.07 -24.40
CA PRO A 97 8.32 12.34 -23.71
C PRO A 97 9.67 12.80 -23.15
N ARG A 98 10.30 13.79 -23.81
CA ARG A 98 11.63 14.35 -23.49
C ARG A 98 11.67 15.17 -22.20
N LYS A 99 10.60 15.19 -21.41
CA LYS A 99 10.56 15.99 -20.17
C LYS A 99 11.28 15.22 -19.06
N ALA A 100 12.61 15.18 -19.13
CA ALA A 100 13.39 15.10 -17.91
C ALA A 100 13.15 16.43 -17.19
N ILE A 101 12.33 16.42 -16.14
CA ILE A 101 12.32 17.52 -15.17
C ILE A 101 13.66 17.37 -14.45
N SER A 102 14.72 17.95 -15.01
CA SER A 102 15.99 18.02 -14.31
C SER A 102 15.73 18.84 -13.05
N ALA A 103 15.92 18.21 -11.89
CA ALA A 103 15.94 18.89 -10.61
C ALA A 103 17.24 19.70 -10.50
N ASP A 104 17.47 20.63 -11.44
CA ASP A 104 18.66 21.48 -11.48
C ASP A 104 18.61 22.57 -10.40
N LYS A 105 17.44 22.78 -9.79
CA LYS A 105 17.27 23.71 -8.67
C LYS A 105 17.38 22.92 -7.37
N GLN A 106 18.37 23.29 -6.56
CA GLN A 106 18.54 22.85 -5.17
C GLN A 106 17.18 22.70 -4.49
N LEU A 107 16.84 21.46 -4.14
CA LEU A 107 15.56 21.14 -3.52
C LEU A 107 15.59 21.71 -2.09
N LYS A 108 14.96 22.86 -1.87
CA LYS A 108 14.95 23.56 -0.57
C LYS A 108 14.51 22.65 0.59
N PHE A 109 13.63 21.68 0.32
CA PHE A 109 13.09 20.73 1.30
C PHE A 109 13.30 19.26 0.90
N GLY A 110 14.24 18.98 0.00
CA GLY A 110 14.44 17.62 -0.54
C GLY A 110 13.29 17.10 -1.43
N ILE A 111 12.27 17.93 -1.69
CA ILE A 111 11.10 17.61 -2.52
C ILE A 111 11.09 18.51 -3.75
N VAL A 112 10.78 17.93 -4.92
CA VAL A 112 10.53 18.68 -6.16
C VAL A 112 9.11 19.24 -6.10
N GLU A 113 8.99 20.53 -5.88
CA GLU A 113 7.68 21.18 -5.91
C GLU A 113 7.16 21.36 -7.34
N PRO A 114 5.84 21.23 -7.54
CA PRO A 114 5.24 21.50 -8.85
C PRO A 114 5.38 22.99 -9.21
N PRO A 115 5.46 23.35 -10.50
CA PRO A 115 5.40 24.75 -10.96
C PRO A 115 4.14 25.46 -10.45
N ARG A 116 4.26 26.76 -10.14
CA ARG A 116 3.16 27.60 -9.58
C ARG A 116 1.87 27.53 -10.40
N GLU A 117 1.99 27.50 -11.73
CA GLU A 117 0.86 27.44 -12.67
C GLU A 117 0.05 26.14 -12.58
N LYS A 118 0.64 25.06 -12.03
CA LYS A 118 0.00 23.74 -11.93
C LYS A 118 -0.65 23.49 -10.58
N VAL A 119 -0.54 24.43 -9.63
CA VAL A 119 -1.12 24.28 -8.30
C VAL A 119 -2.61 24.62 -8.36
N PRO A 120 -3.50 23.69 -7.99
CA PRO A 120 -4.93 23.97 -7.98
C PRO A 120 -5.30 25.09 -6.99
N PRO A 121 -6.37 25.86 -7.24
CA PRO A 121 -6.86 26.86 -6.29
C PRO A 121 -7.23 26.19 -4.95
N GLY A 122 -6.94 26.87 -3.84
CA GLY A 122 -7.11 26.30 -2.49
C GLY A 122 -6.04 25.30 -2.07
N LYS A 123 -5.00 25.06 -2.88
CA LYS A 123 -3.78 24.33 -2.51
C LYS A 123 -2.60 25.30 -2.54
N ILE A 124 -1.60 25.02 -1.71
CA ILE A 124 -0.40 25.85 -1.59
C ILE A 124 0.86 24.97 -1.67
N GLN A 125 1.94 25.52 -2.21
CA GLN A 125 3.26 24.89 -2.18
C GLN A 125 3.82 24.91 -0.76
N LEU A 126 4.67 23.94 -0.42
CA LEU A 126 5.26 23.88 0.91
C LEU A 126 6.14 25.11 1.18
N SER A 127 6.92 25.57 0.20
CA SER A 127 7.74 26.77 0.33
C SER A 127 6.92 28.01 0.67
N LYS A 128 5.80 28.22 -0.04
CA LYS A 128 4.89 29.34 0.18
C LYS A 128 4.14 29.21 1.50
N PHE A 129 3.80 27.99 1.90
CA PHE A 129 3.17 27.75 3.19
C PHE A 129 4.07 28.15 4.35
N LEU A 130 5.37 27.86 4.26
CA LEU A 130 6.33 28.28 5.28
C LEU A 130 6.54 29.81 5.29
N GLU A 131 6.57 30.44 4.12
CA GLU A 131 6.57 31.91 4.00
C GLU A 131 5.33 32.51 4.69
N LEU A 132 4.13 31.96 4.42
CA LEU A 132 2.88 32.35 5.07
C LEU A 132 2.95 32.20 6.59
N MET A 133 3.45 31.07 7.10
CA MET A 133 3.53 30.85 8.55
C MET A 133 4.50 31.84 9.21
N ASN A 134 5.60 32.20 8.55
CA ASN A 134 6.52 33.24 9.04
C ASN A 134 5.86 34.63 9.01
N GLU A 135 5.10 34.96 7.96
CA GLU A 135 4.37 36.23 7.88
C GLU A 135 3.31 36.33 8.97
N VAL A 136 2.56 35.25 9.22
CA VAL A 136 1.57 35.18 10.30
C VAL A 136 2.20 35.39 11.68
N GLN A 137 3.42 34.89 11.92
CA GLN A 137 4.13 35.09 13.19
C GLN A 137 4.67 36.51 13.35
N ASN A 138 5.20 37.10 12.29
CA ASN A 138 5.89 38.39 12.34
C ASN A 138 4.94 39.58 12.18
N SER A 139 3.76 39.37 11.60
CA SER A 139 2.88 40.44 11.18
C SER A 139 1.47 40.21 11.74
N GLY A 140 0.94 41.22 12.44
CA GLY A 140 -0.46 41.26 12.87
C GLY A 140 -1.42 41.55 11.72
N VAL A 141 -1.15 40.99 10.53
CA VAL A 141 -1.87 41.26 9.29
C VAL A 141 -3.23 40.57 9.33
N ASP A 142 -4.21 41.21 8.71
CA ASP A 142 -5.56 40.69 8.66
C ASP A 142 -5.65 39.39 7.85
N VAL A 143 -6.40 38.43 8.38
CA VAL A 143 -6.55 37.06 7.88
C VAL A 143 -7.13 37.06 6.46
N GLN A 144 -7.98 38.04 6.16
CA GLN A 144 -8.64 38.17 4.85
C GLN A 144 -7.64 38.53 3.75
N LEU A 145 -6.75 39.49 4.02
CA LEU A 145 -5.73 39.93 3.07
C LEU A 145 -4.73 38.82 2.76
N LEU A 146 -4.34 38.04 3.79
CA LEU A 146 -3.47 36.88 3.61
C LEU A 146 -4.16 35.77 2.82
N ALA A 147 -5.44 35.50 3.09
CA ALA A 147 -6.20 34.50 2.36
C ALA A 147 -6.26 34.83 0.85
N GLU A 148 -6.48 36.10 0.51
CA GLU A 148 -6.47 36.58 -0.88
C GLU A 148 -5.08 36.48 -1.53
N GLN A 149 -4.04 36.94 -0.85
CA GLN A 149 -2.65 36.91 -1.35
C GLN A 149 -2.17 35.48 -1.68
N TYR A 150 -2.57 34.52 -0.87
CA TYR A 150 -2.17 33.12 -1.01
C TYR A 150 -3.19 32.25 -1.75
N GLY A 151 -4.36 32.79 -2.13
CA GLY A 151 -5.42 32.05 -2.82
C GLY A 151 -6.04 30.94 -1.97
N LEU A 152 -6.11 31.15 -0.65
CA LEU A 152 -6.68 30.22 0.33
C LEU A 152 -8.05 30.73 0.80
N ARG A 153 -8.88 29.82 1.30
CA ARG A 153 -10.12 30.21 1.97
C ARG A 153 -9.80 30.71 3.37
N GLU A 154 -10.45 31.78 3.81
CA GLU A 154 -10.25 32.35 5.15
C GLU A 154 -10.44 31.31 6.25
N PHE A 155 -11.46 30.45 6.11
CA PHE A 155 -11.72 29.38 7.06
C PHE A 155 -10.53 28.41 7.15
N ASP A 156 -10.01 27.97 5.99
CA ASP A 156 -8.89 27.04 5.93
C ASP A 156 -7.64 27.69 6.56
N LEU A 157 -7.40 28.98 6.30
CA LEU A 157 -6.29 29.73 6.86
C LEU A 157 -6.39 29.86 8.39
N LYS A 158 -7.58 30.18 8.93
CA LYS A 158 -7.84 30.22 10.38
C LYS A 158 -7.57 28.86 11.05
N GLN A 159 -8.00 27.76 10.42
CA GLN A 159 -7.71 26.43 10.94
C GLN A 159 -6.21 26.13 10.89
N THR A 160 -5.53 26.48 9.80
CA THR A 160 -4.08 26.28 9.72
C THR A 160 -3.34 27.08 10.77
N MET A 161 -3.72 28.33 11.03
CA MET A 161 -3.13 29.14 12.11
C MET A 161 -3.35 28.49 13.48
N LYS A 162 -4.56 27.99 13.73
CA LYS A 162 -4.91 27.33 15.01
C LYS A 162 -4.09 26.07 15.27
N TYR A 163 -3.92 25.21 14.25
CA TYR A 163 -3.31 23.89 14.43
C TYR A 163 -1.82 23.85 14.11
N PHE A 164 -1.33 24.68 13.20
CA PHE A 164 0.08 24.76 12.82
C PHE A 164 0.81 25.94 13.46
N GLY A 165 0.13 26.76 14.26
CA GLY A 165 0.74 27.83 15.07
C GLY A 165 1.66 27.34 16.20
N ALA A 166 2.09 26.08 16.18
CA ALA A 166 2.85 25.36 17.21
C ALA A 166 4.28 25.88 17.47
N PHE A 167 4.59 27.12 17.12
CA PHE A 167 5.82 27.82 17.52
C PHE A 167 5.54 29.14 18.23
N HIS A 168 4.38 29.29 18.88
CA HIS A 168 4.27 30.27 19.95
C HIS A 168 4.96 29.66 21.17
N GLU A 169 6.20 30.08 21.43
CA GLU A 169 6.89 29.82 22.69
C GLU A 169 5.95 30.23 23.84
N GLY A 170 5.31 29.24 24.48
CA GLY A 170 4.49 29.47 25.68
C GLY A 170 2.96 29.38 25.55
N THR A 171 2.38 28.64 24.59
CA THR A 171 0.98 28.20 24.80
C THR A 171 0.94 27.21 25.96
N GLN A 172 0.31 27.64 27.06
CA GLN A 172 -0.02 26.82 28.22
C GLN A 172 -0.41 25.42 27.76
N GLU A 173 0.32 24.41 28.23
CA GLU A 173 -0.06 23.01 28.07
C GLU A 173 -1.55 22.92 28.37
N ILE A 174 -2.36 22.59 27.37
CA ILE A 174 -3.76 22.27 27.61
C ILE A 174 -3.69 21.01 28.45
N TYR A 175 -3.86 21.17 29.77
CA TYR A 175 -3.98 20.06 30.69
C TYR A 175 -5.23 19.28 30.27
N LEU A 176 -5.03 18.24 29.46
CA LEU A 176 -6.05 17.26 29.19
C LEU A 176 -6.19 16.47 30.50
N PRO A 177 -7.31 16.58 31.22
CA PRO A 177 -7.51 15.78 32.41
C PRO A 177 -7.36 14.30 32.02
N PRO A 178 -6.76 13.47 32.91
CA PRO A 178 -6.66 12.04 32.63
C PRO A 178 -8.06 11.49 32.34
N LEU A 179 -8.19 10.80 31.20
CA LEU A 179 -9.41 10.13 30.81
C LEU A 179 -9.83 9.18 31.94
N LYS A 180 -11.05 9.35 32.46
CA LYS A 180 -11.60 8.45 33.46
C LYS A 180 -11.88 7.11 32.77
N LEU A 181 -11.43 6.01 33.37
CA LEU A 181 -11.63 4.66 32.83
C LEU A 181 -13.12 4.33 32.61
N ASP A 182 -13.99 4.88 33.44
CA ASP A 182 -15.45 4.72 33.34
C ASP A 182 -16.05 5.31 32.05
N GLU A 183 -15.35 6.27 31.42
CA GLU A 183 -15.78 6.88 30.16
C GLU A 183 -15.31 6.07 28.93
N LEU A 184 -14.28 5.22 29.06
CA LEU A 184 -13.80 4.37 27.96
C LEU A 184 -14.84 3.33 27.54
N ASP A 185 -15.59 2.79 28.50
CA ASP A 185 -16.64 1.79 28.25
C ASP A 185 -17.86 2.38 27.50
N SER A 186 -17.96 3.72 27.45
CA SER A 186 -18.99 4.44 26.70
C SER A 186 -18.56 4.82 25.28
N PHE A 187 -17.26 4.80 24.98
CA PHE A 187 -16.71 5.07 23.64
C PHE A 187 -16.56 3.76 22.85
N GLY A 188 -17.69 3.18 22.47
CA GLY A 188 -17.73 1.99 21.61
C GLY A 188 -19.11 1.37 21.57
N GLU A 189 -19.46 0.77 20.44
CA GLU A 189 -20.56 -0.18 20.39
C GLU A 189 -20.22 -1.32 21.37
N LYS A 190 -21.07 -1.57 22.37
CA LYS A 190 -20.84 -2.58 23.42
C LYS A 190 -20.39 -3.87 22.75
N VAL A 191 -19.10 -4.19 22.87
CA VAL A 191 -18.55 -5.43 22.35
C VAL A 191 -19.06 -6.52 23.28
N GLU A 192 -19.94 -7.38 22.77
CA GLU A 192 -20.44 -8.54 23.50
C GLU A 192 -19.25 -9.33 24.04
N THR A 193 -19.31 -9.67 25.32
CA THR A 193 -18.25 -10.43 25.97
C THR A 193 -18.14 -11.82 25.31
N VAL A 194 -16.97 -12.46 25.41
CA VAL A 194 -16.72 -13.78 24.79
C VAL A 194 -17.80 -14.79 25.22
N ASP A 195 -18.18 -14.75 26.49
CA ASP A 195 -19.21 -15.61 27.08
C ASP A 195 -20.60 -15.39 26.46
N GLU A 196 -20.99 -14.13 26.20
CA GLU A 196 -22.25 -13.79 25.53
C GLU A 196 -22.27 -14.27 24.07
N PHE A 197 -21.14 -14.18 23.38
CA PHE A 197 -20.99 -14.68 22.01
C PHE A 197 -21.08 -16.21 21.94
N GLU A 198 -20.51 -16.92 22.90
CA GLU A 198 -20.58 -18.38 22.99
C GLU A 198 -22.02 -18.87 23.19
N VAL A 199 -22.78 -18.20 24.06
CA VAL A 199 -24.21 -18.51 24.28
C VAL A 199 -25.02 -18.30 23.00
N LYS A 200 -24.78 -17.20 22.27
CA LYS A 200 -25.47 -16.96 20.99
C LYS A 200 -25.12 -17.99 19.91
N LEU A 201 -23.86 -18.40 19.81
CA LEU A 201 -23.45 -19.45 18.86
C LEU A 201 -24.10 -20.79 19.19
N PHE A 202 -24.24 -21.11 20.48
CA PHE A 202 -24.93 -22.32 20.92
C PHE A 202 -26.41 -22.31 20.51
N ASP A 203 -27.11 -21.19 20.70
CA ASP A 203 -28.51 -21.05 20.30
C ASP A 203 -28.71 -21.12 18.78
N ILE A 204 -27.84 -20.48 18.00
CA ILE A 204 -27.86 -20.55 16.53
C ILE A 204 -27.68 -21.99 16.06
N ARG A 205 -26.74 -22.73 16.68
CA ARG A 205 -26.49 -24.14 16.34
C ARG A 205 -27.74 -24.99 16.60
N ASN A 206 -28.38 -24.81 17.74
CA ASN A 206 -29.62 -25.53 18.09
C ASN A 206 -30.76 -25.22 17.10
N GLN A 207 -30.87 -23.97 16.63
CA GLN A 207 -31.86 -23.61 15.60
C GLN A 207 -31.56 -24.27 14.25
N ILE A 208 -30.29 -24.32 13.83
CA ILE A 208 -29.88 -24.98 12.58
C ILE A 208 -30.16 -26.49 12.64
N GLU A 209 -29.89 -27.14 13.77
CA GLU A 209 -30.17 -28.57 13.95
C GLU A 209 -31.67 -28.86 13.92
N LYS A 210 -32.50 -28.03 14.55
CA LYS A 210 -33.97 -28.11 14.43
C LYS A 210 -34.44 -27.94 12.98
N ASN A 211 -33.91 -26.95 12.27
CA ASN A 211 -34.29 -26.70 10.87
C ASN A 211 -33.85 -27.84 9.94
N ARG A 212 -32.68 -28.45 10.18
CA ARG A 212 -32.24 -29.65 9.45
C ARG A 212 -33.17 -30.84 9.69
N ALA A 213 -33.57 -31.08 10.94
CA ALA A 213 -34.51 -32.14 11.27
C ALA A 213 -35.88 -31.94 10.57
N ILE A 214 -36.33 -30.70 10.37
CA ILE A 214 -37.55 -30.39 9.63
C ILE A 214 -37.38 -30.67 8.13
N VAL A 215 -36.24 -30.30 7.54
CA VAL A 215 -35.92 -30.58 6.12
C VAL A 215 -35.80 -32.08 5.86
N ASP A 216 -35.21 -32.84 6.79
CA ASP A 216 -35.10 -34.30 6.68
C ASP A 216 -36.47 -35.00 6.82
N GLN A 217 -37.44 -34.38 7.49
CA GLN A 217 -38.82 -34.89 7.59
C GLN A 217 -39.65 -34.70 6.31
N TYR A 218 -39.26 -33.76 5.44
CA TYR A 218 -39.93 -33.49 4.16
C TYR A 218 -38.90 -33.39 3.03
N PRO A 219 -38.36 -34.53 2.54
CA PRO A 219 -37.40 -34.49 1.45
C PRO A 219 -38.09 -34.03 0.16
N ASP A 220 -37.66 -32.89 -0.38
CA ASP A 220 -38.11 -32.40 -1.69
C ASP A 220 -37.80 -33.43 -2.80
N GLU A 221 -38.86 -34.03 -3.36
CA GLU A 221 -38.80 -34.97 -4.49
C GLU A 221 -38.13 -34.37 -5.74
N ASN A 222 -38.02 -33.04 -5.82
CA ASN A 222 -37.42 -32.32 -6.95
C ASN A 222 -35.89 -32.28 -6.94
N SER A 223 -35.21 -32.60 -5.84
CA SER A 223 -33.73 -32.55 -5.76
C SER A 223 -33.02 -33.69 -6.53
N LYS A 224 -33.71 -34.81 -6.79
CA LYS A 224 -33.15 -35.95 -7.55
C LYS A 224 -33.06 -35.70 -9.05
N LYS A 225 -33.90 -34.83 -9.62
CA LYS A 225 -33.88 -34.51 -11.07
C LYS A 225 -32.65 -33.68 -11.46
N GLN A 226 -32.25 -32.71 -10.64
CA GLN A 226 -31.11 -31.83 -10.98
C GLN A 226 -29.72 -32.51 -10.91
N ARG A 227 -29.62 -33.72 -10.33
CA ARG A 227 -28.35 -34.48 -10.28
C ARG A 227 -28.09 -35.34 -11.51
N LEU A 228 -29.11 -35.64 -12.32
CA LEU A 228 -28.95 -36.46 -13.53
C LEU A 228 -28.49 -35.64 -14.74
N ASP A 229 -28.85 -34.36 -14.81
CA ASP A 229 -28.53 -33.50 -15.97
C ASP A 229 -27.09 -32.98 -15.98
N ARG A 230 -26.33 -33.14 -14.88
CA ARG A 230 -24.92 -32.69 -14.80
C ARG A 230 -23.88 -33.74 -15.21
N LYS A 231 -24.31 -34.89 -15.78
CA LYS A 231 -23.40 -35.96 -16.25
C LYS A 231 -23.22 -36.04 -17.77
N VAL A 232 -23.75 -35.09 -18.53
CA VAL A 232 -23.51 -35.03 -19.97
C VAL A 232 -23.07 -33.61 -20.31
N TYR A 233 -21.76 -33.47 -20.54
CA TYR A 233 -21.02 -32.58 -21.45
C TYR A 233 -19.62 -32.29 -20.89
#